data_AF-A0AAV1UW03-F1
#
_entry.id   AF-A0AAV1UW03-F1
#
_cell.length_a   1.000
_cell.length_b   1.000
_cell.length_c   1.000
_cell.angle_alpha   90.00
_cell.angle_beta   90.00
_cell.angle_gamma   90.00
#
_symmetry.space_group_name_H-M   'P 1'
#
loop_
_entity.id
_entity.type
_entity.pdbx_description
1 polymer ?
#
loop_
_entity_poly.entity_id
_entity_poly.type
_entity_poly.pdbx_seq_one_letter_code
_entity_poly.pdbx_strand_id
1 'polypeptide(L)'
;MRTIGAGATYAEEVASDRAIRERCLKPYLILRSQYKARLEVQPRSAPVLPIKGVLILLITGKTTDEEDNDFIRWVHYTRSLSSMYAWRAGVSVVDVRLERKLRYDYAKLNASG
;
A
#
# COMPACT_ATOMS: atom_id res chain seq x y z
N MET A 1 28.09 -20.34 30.67
CA MET A 1 27.74 -19.16 29.83
C MET A 1 26.98 -19.69 28.62
N ARG A 2 25.68 -19.40 28.51
CA ARG A 2 24.84 -19.87 27.39
C ARG A 2 24.59 -18.67 26.48
N THR A 3 25.34 -18.59 25.40
CA THR A 3 25.18 -17.56 24.37
C THR A 3 23.92 -17.91 23.57
N ILE A 4 22.81 -17.23 23.84
CA ILE A 4 21.61 -17.31 22.99
C ILE A 4 21.95 -16.56 21.70
N GLY A 5 22.09 -17.30 20.60
CA GLY A 5 22.39 -16.74 19.28
C GLY A 5 21.23 -15.87 18.78
N ALA A 6 21.27 -14.57 19.09
CA ALA A 6 20.28 -13.58 18.67
C ALA A 6 20.49 -13.03 17.24
N GLY A 7 21.44 -13.60 16.48
CA GLY A 7 21.84 -13.03 15.18
C GLY A 7 21.09 -13.61 13.96
N ALA A 8 20.61 -14.84 14.01
CA ALA A 8 20.05 -15.52 12.84
C ALA A 8 18.57 -15.18 12.58
N THR A 9 17.74 -15.12 13.63
CA THR A 9 16.30 -14.88 13.50
C THR A 9 15.97 -13.47 13.03
N TYR A 10 16.67 -12.45 13.54
CA TYR A 10 16.42 -11.06 13.17
C TYR A 10 16.78 -10.75 11.70
N ALA A 11 17.90 -11.29 11.21
CA ALA A 11 18.32 -11.06 9.82
C ALA A 11 17.39 -11.76 8.82
N GLU A 12 16.91 -12.96 9.14
CA GLU A 12 15.97 -13.73 8.31
C GLU A 12 14.56 -13.13 8.32
N GLU A 13 14.10 -12.62 9.47
CA GLU A 13 12.82 -11.91 9.61
C GLU A 13 12.83 -10.59 8.83
N VAL A 14 13.89 -9.78 8.98
CA VAL A 14 14.08 -8.54 8.20
C VAL A 14 14.16 -8.82 6.70
N ALA A 15 14.85 -9.89 6.27
CA ALA A 15 14.92 -10.27 4.87
C ALA A 15 13.57 -10.74 4.31
N SER A 16 12.82 -11.51 5.10
CA SER A 16 11.47 -11.98 4.75
C SER A 16 10.48 -10.82 4.64
N ASP A 17 10.54 -9.89 5.59
CA ASP A 17 9.71 -8.70 5.64
C ASP A 17 10.01 -7.75 4.46
N ARG A 18 11.29 -7.57 4.13
CA ARG A 18 11.71 -6.85 2.92
C ARG A 18 11.14 -7.50 1.67
N ALA A 19 11.25 -8.82 1.53
CA ALA A 19 10.74 -9.55 0.37
C ALA A 19 9.21 -9.43 0.26
N ILE A 20 8.49 -9.44 1.40
CA ILE A 20 7.04 -9.23 1.44
C ILE A 20 6.69 -7.81 1.00
N ARG A 21 7.43 -6.81 1.47
CA ARG A 21 7.23 -5.42 1.07
C ARG A 21 7.47 -5.22 -0.42
N GLU A 22 8.55 -5.75 -0.98
CA GLU A 22 8.85 -5.71 -2.41
C GLU A 22 7.78 -6.43 -3.25
N ARG A 23 7.25 -7.55 -2.76
CA ARG A 23 6.20 -8.31 -3.45
C ARG A 23 4.82 -7.65 -3.35
N CYS A 24 4.45 -7.08 -2.20
CA CYS A 24 3.11 -6.57 -1.93
C CYS A 24 2.93 -5.08 -2.22
N LEU A 25 4.00 -4.29 -2.12
CA LEU A 25 4.03 -2.87 -2.48
C LEU A 25 4.66 -2.61 -3.85
N LYS A 26 4.80 -3.65 -4.70
CA LYS A 26 5.17 -3.46 -6.10
C LYS A 26 4.18 -2.49 -6.76
N PRO A 27 4.62 -1.31 -7.24
CA PRO A 27 3.71 -0.33 -7.84
C PRO A 27 3.01 -0.90 -9.07
N TYR A 28 1.70 -0.70 -9.14
CA TYR A 28 0.89 -0.93 -10.33
C TYR A 28 0.21 0.38 -10.71
N LEU A 29 0.71 1.00 -11.78
CA LEU A 29 0.23 2.29 -12.27
C LEU A 29 -1.05 2.08 -13.09
N ILE A 30 -2.08 2.86 -12.79
CA ILE A 30 -3.31 2.88 -13.58
C ILE A 30 -3.83 4.31 -13.70
N LEU A 31 -4.37 4.65 -14.87
CA LEU A 31 -5.02 5.95 -15.06
C LEU A 31 -6.37 5.99 -14.34
N ARG A 32 -6.74 7.16 -13.84
CA ARG A 32 -8.04 7.39 -13.18
C ARG A 32 -9.24 6.90 -14.00
N SER A 33 -9.26 7.21 -15.31
CA SER A 33 -10.34 6.79 -16.22
C SER A 33 -10.44 5.27 -16.36
N GLN A 34 -9.30 4.59 -16.50
CA GLN A 34 -9.26 3.12 -16.60
C GLN A 34 -9.71 2.45 -15.31
N TYR A 35 -9.32 2.99 -14.16
CA TYR A 35 -9.75 2.47 -12.87
C TYR A 35 -11.25 2.71 -12.63
N LYS A 36 -11.77 3.87 -13.02
CA LYS A 36 -13.21 4.17 -12.97
C LYS A 36 -14.04 3.21 -13.83
N ALA A 37 -13.64 2.98 -15.08
CA ALA A 37 -14.30 2.02 -15.96
C ALA A 37 -14.32 0.60 -15.36
N ARG A 38 -13.27 0.20 -14.64
CA ARG A 38 -13.23 -1.09 -13.93
C ARG A 38 -14.19 -1.15 -12.75
N LEU A 39 -14.33 -0.06 -11.99
CA LEU A 39 -15.29 0.03 -10.89
C LEU A 39 -16.73 -0.06 -11.40
N GLU A 40 -17.03 0.55 -12.56
CA GLU A 40 -18.36 0.52 -13.19
C GLU A 40 -18.76 -0.87 -13.68
N VAL A 41 -17.81 -1.66 -14.17
CA VAL A 41 -18.04 -3.03 -14.66
C VAL A 41 -18.11 -4.05 -13.51
N GLN A 42 -17.78 -3.66 -12.27
CA GLN A 42 -17.75 -4.58 -11.13
C GLN A 42 -19.13 -4.73 -10.46
N PRO A 43 -19.60 -5.97 -10.22
CA PRO A 43 -20.76 -6.17 -9.36
C PRO A 43 -20.40 -5.74 -7.92
N ARG A 44 -21.36 -5.14 -7.21
CA ARG A 44 -21.21 -4.52 -5.86
C ARG A 44 -20.55 -5.39 -4.79
N SER A 45 -20.35 -6.68 -5.05
CA SER A 45 -19.80 -7.68 -4.12
C SER A 45 -18.56 -8.42 -4.63
N ALA A 46 -17.99 -8.08 -5.81
CA ALA A 46 -16.77 -8.71 -6.29
C ALA A 46 -15.52 -8.03 -5.71
N PRO A 47 -14.56 -8.79 -5.14
CA PRO A 47 -13.35 -8.22 -4.59
C PRO A 47 -12.55 -7.55 -5.69
N VAL A 48 -12.24 -6.28 -5.45
CA VAL A 48 -11.52 -5.48 -6.42
C VAL A 48 -10.06 -5.85 -6.32
N LEU A 49 -9.64 -6.59 -7.35
CA LEU A 49 -8.28 -6.74 -7.83
C LEU A 49 -7.42 -7.77 -7.05
N PRO A 50 -7.11 -8.94 -7.65
CA PRO A 50 -5.99 -9.76 -7.21
C PRO A 50 -4.69 -9.10 -7.68
N ILE A 51 -4.35 -7.95 -7.08
CA ILE A 51 -3.13 -7.22 -7.46
C ILE A 51 -1.94 -8.00 -6.92
N LYS A 52 -0.96 -8.27 -7.76
CA LYS A 52 0.36 -8.72 -7.29
C LYS A 52 1.19 -7.54 -6.75
N GLY A 53 0.55 -6.49 -6.20
CA GLY A 53 1.15 -5.19 -5.91
C GLY A 53 0.18 -4.15 -5.34
N VAL A 54 0.62 -2.89 -5.30
CA VAL A 54 -0.13 -1.75 -4.76
C VAL A 54 -0.58 -0.83 -5.90
N LEU A 55 -1.86 -0.45 -5.90
CA LEU A 55 -2.40 0.46 -6.90
C LEU A 55 -1.88 1.88 -6.66
N ILE A 56 -1.38 2.53 -7.70
CA ILE A 56 -1.14 3.98 -7.71
C ILE A 56 -2.00 4.55 -8.82
N LEU A 57 -2.95 5.40 -8.41
CA LEU A 57 -3.89 6.04 -9.31
C LEU A 57 -3.22 7.29 -9.88
N LEU A 58 -2.84 7.25 -11.15
CA LEU A 58 -2.29 8.42 -11.81
C LEU A 58 -3.42 9.36 -12.22
N ILE A 59 -3.43 10.54 -11.61
CA ILE A 59 -4.26 11.67 -12.00
C ILE A 59 -3.47 12.51 -13.00
N THR A 60 -4.15 12.98 -14.05
CA THR A 60 -3.53 13.80 -15.10
C THR A 60 -2.77 14.98 -14.50
N GLY A 61 -1.51 15.15 -14.91
CA GLY A 61 -0.65 16.25 -14.48
C GLY A 61 0.04 16.02 -13.14
N LYS A 62 -0.12 14.85 -12.50
CA LYS A 62 0.60 14.52 -11.26
C LYS A 62 1.66 13.46 -11.45
N THR A 63 2.75 13.61 -10.70
CA THR A 63 3.80 12.60 -10.59
C THR A 63 3.43 11.51 -9.58
N THR A 64 4.15 10.38 -9.62
CA THR A 64 3.97 9.30 -8.64
C THR A 64 4.30 9.72 -7.21
N ASP A 65 5.24 10.65 -7.04
CA ASP A 65 5.64 11.17 -5.73
C ASP A 65 4.59 12.14 -5.17
N GLU A 66 3.99 12.96 -6.03
CA GLU A 66 2.85 13.81 -5.64
C GLU A 66 1.65 12.99 -5.18
N GLU A 67 1.30 11.91 -5.90
CA GLU A 67 0.23 11.01 -5.47
C GLU A 67 0.55 10.27 -4.17
N ASP A 68 1.81 9.88 -3.93
CA ASP A 68 2.21 9.26 -2.67
C ASP A 68 2.13 10.26 -1.50
N ASN A 69 2.52 11.52 -1.73
CA ASN A 69 2.38 12.60 -0.74
C ASN A 69 0.91 12.91 -0.43
N ASP A 70 0.05 12.93 -1.45
CA ASP A 70 -1.39 13.14 -1.27
C ASP A 70 -2.03 11.97 -0.52
N PHE A 71 -1.62 10.74 -0.83
CA PHE A 71 -2.02 9.55 -0.07
C PHE A 71 -1.60 9.65 1.40
N ILE A 72 -0.34 10.00 1.69
CA ILE A 72 0.17 10.20 3.06
C ILE A 72 -0.70 11.21 3.79
N ARG A 73 -0.95 12.37 3.18
CA ARG A 73 -1.78 13.44 3.75
C ARG A 73 -3.22 12.96 4.02
N TRP A 74 -3.81 12.22 3.09
CA TRP A 74 -5.15 11.64 3.26
C TRP A 74 -5.23 10.64 4.40
N VAL A 75 -4.23 9.76 4.53
CA VAL A 75 -4.15 8.78 5.64
C VAL A 75 -4.07 9.52 6.98
N HIS A 76 -3.20 10.52 7.07
CA HIS A 76 -3.05 11.33 8.27
C HIS A 76 -4.35 12.03 8.68
N TYR A 77 -5.04 12.65 7.70
CA TYR A 77 -6.25 13.41 7.96
C TYR A 77 -7.48 12.53 8.24
N THR A 78 -7.65 11.46 7.47
CA THR A 78 -8.90 10.67 7.47
C THR A 78 -8.87 9.48 8.41
N ARG A 79 -7.68 8.93 8.68
CA ARG A 79 -7.52 7.71 9.49
C ARG A 79 -6.81 7.97 10.82
N SER A 80 -6.33 9.20 11.06
CA SER A 80 -5.61 9.60 12.28
C SER A 80 -4.47 8.65 12.66
N LEU A 81 -3.79 8.07 11.67
CA LEU A 81 -2.68 7.16 11.90
C LEU A 81 -1.42 7.95 12.29
N SER A 82 -0.79 7.52 13.40
CA SER A 82 0.44 8.09 13.93
C SER A 82 1.61 7.83 12.98
N SER A 83 1.84 8.75 12.04
CA SER A 83 2.94 8.72 11.08
C SER A 83 3.01 7.49 10.17
N MET A 84 2.57 7.68 8.92
CA MET A 84 2.76 6.67 7.87
C MET A 84 4.24 6.33 7.65
N TYR A 85 5.16 7.26 7.94
CA TYR A 85 6.60 7.03 7.88
C TYR A 85 7.09 6.04 8.94
N ALA A 86 6.64 6.19 10.20
CA ALA A 86 7.02 5.27 11.27
C ALA A 86 6.51 3.86 10.99
N TRP A 87 5.33 3.77 10.39
CA TRP A 87 4.74 2.51 10.01
C TRP A 87 5.36 1.88 8.76
N ARG A 88 5.78 2.67 7.76
CA ARG A 88 6.58 2.15 6.64
C ARG A 88 7.95 1.62 7.09
N ALA A 89 8.45 2.10 8.22
CA ALA A 89 9.64 1.56 8.87
C ALA A 89 9.34 0.26 9.65
N GLY A 90 8.09 0.05 10.07
CA GLY A 90 7.58 -1.23 10.57
C GLY A 90 7.37 -2.19 9.39
N VAL A 91 8.26 -3.15 9.24
CA VAL A 91 8.29 -4.01 8.05
C VAL A 91 7.35 -5.23 8.17
N SER A 92 6.46 -5.24 9.16
CA SER A 92 5.65 -6.41 9.46
C SER A 92 4.61 -6.71 8.37
N VAL A 93 4.24 -7.98 8.24
CA VAL A 93 3.18 -8.43 7.31
C VAL A 93 1.85 -7.72 7.55
N VAL A 94 1.53 -7.42 8.82
CA VAL A 94 0.29 -6.73 9.20
C VAL A 94 0.29 -5.31 8.63
N ASP A 95 1.43 -4.63 8.75
CA ASP A 95 1.64 -3.27 8.26
C ASP A 95 1.51 -3.22 6.74
N VAL A 96 2.21 -4.11 6.03
CA VAL A 96 2.13 -4.18 4.57
C VAL A 96 0.71 -4.45 4.05
N ARG A 97 -0.07 -5.31 4.73
CA ARG A 97 -1.46 -5.60 4.36
C ARG A 97 -2.37 -4.39 4.57
N LEU A 98 -2.19 -3.68 5.67
CA LEU A 98 -2.96 -2.48 5.95
C LEU A 98 -2.57 -1.34 4.98
N GLU A 99 -1.32 -1.21 4.54
CA GLU A 99 -0.91 -0.15 3.57
C GLU A 99 -1.61 -0.37 2.25
N ARG A 100 -1.62 -1.63 1.82
CA ARG A 100 -2.30 -2.06 0.62
C ARG A 100 -3.80 -1.79 0.66
N LYS A 101 -4.46 -2.03 1.80
CA LYS A 101 -5.88 -1.71 1.99
C LYS A 101 -6.14 -0.20 1.92
N LEU A 102 -5.31 0.61 2.58
CA LEU A 102 -5.45 2.06 2.56
C LEU A 102 -5.27 2.66 1.16
N ARG A 103 -4.26 2.19 0.42
CA ARG A 103 -4.03 2.57 -0.99
C ARG A 103 -5.24 2.24 -1.87
N TYR A 104 -5.85 1.09 -1.64
CA TYR A 104 -7.07 0.69 -2.34
C TYR A 104 -8.25 1.63 -2.03
N ASP A 105 -8.51 1.90 -0.75
CA ASP A 105 -9.58 2.81 -0.32
C ASP A 105 -9.39 4.22 -0.90
N TYR A 106 -8.15 4.73 -0.84
CA TYR A 106 -7.78 6.03 -1.40
C TYR A 106 -8.01 6.11 -2.91
N ALA A 107 -7.58 5.09 -3.66
CA ALA A 107 -7.81 5.06 -5.10
C ALA A 107 -9.29 4.99 -5.45
N LYS A 108 -10.08 4.22 -4.68
CA LYS A 108 -11.54 4.14 -4.86
C LYS A 108 -12.20 5.50 -4.64
N LEU A 109 -11.82 6.21 -3.57
CA LEU A 109 -12.31 7.56 -3.28
C LEU A 109 -12.02 8.52 -4.44
N ASN A 110 -10.77 8.58 -4.91
CA ASN A 110 -10.36 9.49 -5.98
C ASN A 110 -10.95 9.14 -7.35
N ALA A 111 -11.34 7.89 -7.60
CA ALA A 111 -12.02 7.51 -8.82
C ALA A 111 -13.53 7.78 -8.80
N SER A 112 -14.13 7.92 -7.60
CA SER A 112 -15.56 8.17 -7.40
C SER A 112 -15.95 9.65 -7.36
N GLY A 113 -15.01 10.56 -7.07
CA GLY A 113 -15.17 12.00 -7.34
C GLY A 113 -14.99 12.31 -8.82
#